data_AF-A0A820WZQ2-F1
#
_entry.id   AF-A0A820WZQ2-F1
#
_cell.length_a   1.000
_cell.length_b   1.000
_cell.length_c   1.000
_cell.angle_alpha   90.00
_cell.angle_beta   90.00
_cell.angle_gamma   90.00
#
_symmetry.space_group_name_H-M   'P 1'
#
loop_
_entity.id
_entity.type
_entity.pdbx_description
1 polymer ?
#
loop_
_entity_poly.entity_id
_entity_poly.type
_entity_poly.pdbx_seq_one_letter_code
_entity_poly.pdbx_strand_id
1 'polypeptide(L)' 'MLLLEQPATEQLLQTYLNEHNFNVEKQTETIDFIDVDSKNDNEVQVMLSTSEIIQITYTCTCDSAKNIVRHTLNLPLHL' A
#
# COMPACT_ATOMS: atom_id res chain seq x y z
N MET A 1 8.54 -31.69 7.61
CA MET A 1 8.15 -30.33 8.01
C MET A 1 8.78 -29.39 7.00
N LEU A 2 7.98 -28.72 6.18
CA LEU A 2 8.49 -27.75 5.21
C LEU A 2 8.56 -26.41 5.95
N LEU A 3 9.76 -25.98 6.32
CA LEU A 3 10.00 -24.64 6.85
C LEU A 3 10.29 -23.74 5.66
N LEU A 4 9.34 -22.89 5.31
CA LEU A 4 9.56 -21.83 4.34
C LEU A 4 9.95 -20.56 5.09
N GLU A 5 11.13 -20.05 4.79
CA GLU A 5 11.58 -18.79 5.35
C GLU A 5 10.77 -17.64 4.73
N GLN A 6 10.48 -16.63 5.54
CA GLN A 6 9.74 -15.45 5.10
C GLN A 6 10.37 -14.79 3.85
N PRO A 7 11.69 -14.56 3.76
CA PRO A 7 12.30 -13.95 2.58
C PRO A 7 12.08 -14.77 1.29
N ALA A 8 12.18 -16.09 1.39
CA ALA A 8 11.93 -16.99 0.25
C ALA A 8 10.46 -16.94 -0.19
N THR A 9 9.54 -16.85 0.76
CA THR A 9 8.10 -16.75 0.50
C THR A 9 7.74 -15.40 -0.15
N GLU A 10 8.27 -14.30 0.37
CA GLU A 10 8.06 -12.96 -0.18
C GLU A 10 8.62 -12.84 -1.61
N GLN A 11 9.80 -13.41 -1.86
CA GLN A 11 10.38 -13.44 -3.20
C GLN A 11 9.51 -14.23 -4.19
N LEU A 12 8.95 -15.36 -3.76
CA LEU A 12 8.03 -16.15 -4.59
C LEU A 12 6.77 -15.35 -4.93
N LEU A 13 6.15 -14.69 -3.94
CA LEU A 13 4.97 -13.86 -4.15
C LEU A 13 5.25 -12.67 -5.07
N GLN A 14 6.39 -12.00 -4.91
CA GLN A 14 6.79 -10.91 -5.79
C GLN A 14 7.00 -11.40 -7.24
N THR A 15 7.62 -12.56 -7.41
CA THR A 15 7.82 -13.17 -8.74
C THR A 15 6.49 -13.42 -9.41
N TYR A 16 5.53 -13.99 -8.69
CA TYR A 16 4.16 -14.20 -9.18
C TYR A 16 3.48 -12.89 -9.60
N LEU A 17 3.57 -11.83 -8.78
CA LEU A 17 3.01 -10.53 -9.13
C LEU A 17 3.58 -9.98 -10.45
N ASN A 18 4.91 -10.07 -10.61
CA ASN A 18 5.58 -9.62 -11.83
C ASN A 18 5.16 -10.44 -13.06
N GLU A 19 5.07 -11.77 -12.94
CA GLU A 19 4.62 -12.66 -14.02
C GLU A 19 3.18 -12.40 -14.46
N HIS A 20 2.36 -11.87 -13.54
CA HIS A 20 0.97 -11.51 -13.78
C HIS A 20 0.76 -10.01 -14.11
N ASN A 21 1.82 -9.29 -14.46
CA ASN A 21 1.82 -7.88 -14.88
C ASN A 21 1.30 -6.89 -13.80
N PHE A 22 1.46 -7.23 -12.52
CA PHE A 22 1.31 -6.24 -11.46
C PHE A 22 2.59 -5.41 -11.35
N ASN A 23 2.45 -4.08 -11.31
CA ASN A 23 3.59 -3.19 -11.11
C ASN A 23 3.97 -3.17 -9.62
N VAL A 24 5.19 -3.61 -9.31
CA VAL A 24 5.73 -3.60 -7.95
C VAL A 24 6.90 -2.63 -7.89
N GLU A 25 6.68 -1.48 -7.28
CA GLU A 25 7.69 -0.46 -7.10
C GLU A 25 8.35 -0.58 -5.72
N LYS A 26 9.69 -0.57 -5.70
CA LYS A 26 10.50 -0.57 -4.48
C LYS A 26 11.17 0.78 -4.32
N GLN A 27 11.61 1.07 -3.09
CA GLN A 27 12.23 2.36 -2.73
C GLN A 27 11.28 3.56 -2.89
N THR A 28 9.98 3.28 -2.90
CA THR A 28 8.90 4.24 -2.95
C THR A 28 8.12 4.09 -1.65
N GLU A 29 7.93 5.19 -0.92
CA GLU A 29 7.20 5.19 0.35
C GLU A 29 5.99 6.11 0.25
N THR A 30 4.87 5.72 0.84
CA THR A 30 3.73 6.63 1.01
C THR A 30 4.00 7.55 2.18
N ILE A 31 3.99 8.87 1.92
CA ILE A 31 4.26 9.88 2.95
C ILE A 31 3.01 10.65 3.38
N ASP A 32 1.98 10.69 2.53
CA ASP A 32 0.68 11.28 2.87
C ASP A 32 -0.42 10.73 1.95
N PHE A 33 -1.67 10.90 2.36
CA PHE A 33 -2.82 10.66 1.50
C PHE A 33 -3.99 11.55 1.89
N ILE A 34 -4.82 11.87 0.91
CA ILE A 34 -6.02 12.68 1.09
C ILE A 34 -7.18 11.95 0.42
N ASP A 35 -8.26 11.77 1.17
CA ASP A 35 -9.56 11.37 0.62
C ASP A 35 -10.20 12.61 -0.01
N VAL A 36 -10.23 12.63 -1.34
CA VAL A 36 -10.80 13.73 -2.12
C VAL A 36 -12.28 13.42 -2.26
N ASP A 37 -13.07 13.95 -1.33
CA ASP A 37 -14.54 13.87 -1.36
C ASP A 37 -15.08 14.69 -2.55
N SER A 38 -14.99 14.10 -3.73
CA SER A 38 -15.66 14.56 -4.93
C SER A 38 -17.03 13.92 -4.91
N LYS A 39 -18.09 14.74 -4.97
CA LYS A 39 -19.49 14.35 -4.78
C LYS A 39 -19.99 13.14 -5.59
N ASN A 40 -19.22 12.63 -6.56
CA ASN A 40 -19.61 11.53 -7.44
C ASN A 40 -18.56 10.44 -7.69
N ASP A 41 -17.26 10.69 -7.44
CA ASP A 41 -16.20 9.71 -7.73
C ASP A 41 -15.23 9.70 -6.54
N ASN A 42 -15.37 8.72 -5.65
CA ASN A 42 -14.48 8.55 -4.49
C ASN A 42 -13.04 8.43 -5.01
N GLU A 43 -12.23 9.45 -4.78
CA GLU A 43 -10.85 9.52 -5.23
C GLU A 43 -9.93 9.69 -4.03
N VAL A 44 -8.86 8.90 -4.01
CA VAL A 44 -7.78 9.01 -3.05
C VAL A 44 -6.56 9.52 -3.77
N GLN A 45 -5.99 10.59 -3.25
CA GLN A 45 -4.67 11.07 -3.65
C GLN A 45 -3.64 10.56 -2.66
N VAL A 46 -2.58 9.92 -3.17
CA VAL A 46 -1.47 9.44 -2.35
C VAL A 46 -0.20 10.17 -2.79
N MET A 47 0.49 10.76 -1.82
CA MET A 47 1.78 11.42 -2.04
C MET A 47 2.90 10.43 -1.71
N LEU A 48 3.81 10.24 -2.66
CA LEU A 48 4.95 9.35 -2.55
C LEU A 48 6.22 10.11 -2.13
N SER A 49 7.19 9.40 -1.57
CA SER A 49 8.51 9.95 -1.21
C SER A 49 9.30 10.47 -2.42
N THR A 50 8.95 10.03 -3.62
CA THR A 50 9.46 10.54 -4.90
C THR A 50 8.87 11.90 -5.29
N SER A 51 7.99 12.48 -4.46
CA SER A 51 7.18 13.69 -4.74
C SER A 51 6.14 13.51 -5.85
N GLU A 52 5.92 12.28 -6.31
CA GLU A 52 4.83 11.95 -7.21
C GLU A 52 3.51 11.86 -6.45
N ILE A 53 2.42 12.20 -7.13
CA ILE A 53 1.05 12.07 -6.62
C ILE A 53 0.33 11.07 -7.51
N ILE A 54 -0.19 10.01 -6.92
CA ILE A 54 -1.04 9.04 -7.60
C ILE A 54 -2.50 9.25 -7.22
N GLN A 55 -3.39 9.18 -8.21
CA GLN A 55 -4.83 9.23 -8.05
C GLN A 55 -5.41 7.83 -8.25
N ILE A 56 -6.13 7.33 -7.25
CA ILE A 56 -6.71 5.98 -7.25
C ILE A 56 -8.10 6.00 -6.63
N THR A 57 -8.96 5.06 -7.00
CA THR A 57 -10.32 4.97 -6.42
C THR A 57 -10.28 4.36 -5.01
N TYR A 58 -9.35 3.44 -4.76
CA TYR A 58 -9.21 2.75 -3.49
C TYR A 58 -7.75 2.48 -3.18
N THR A 59 -7.39 2.55 -1.90
CA THR A 59 -6.09 2.13 -1.39
C THR A 59 -6.24 0.95 -0.43
N CYS A 60 -5.28 0.03 -0.47
CA CYS A 60 -5.16 -1.06 0.51
C CYS A 60 -3.76 -0.96 1.15
N THR A 61 -3.72 -0.74 2.46
CA THR A 61 -2.45 -0.56 3.16
C THR A 61 -2.01 -1.82 3.89
N CYS A 62 -0.84 -2.31 3.50
CA CYS A 62 -0.20 -3.49 4.09
C CYS A 62 1.01 -3.11 4.98
N ASP A 63 1.13 -1.83 5.39
CA ASP A 63 2.31 -1.24 6.04
C ASP A 63 2.48 -1.57 7.53
N SER A 64 1.90 -2.68 7.98
CA SER A 64 2.07 -3.24 9.32
C SER A 64 1.71 -2.27 10.47
N ALA A 65 2.43 -2.36 11.60
CA ALA A 65 2.08 -1.72 12.86
C ALA A 65 2.16 -0.18 12.84
N LYS A 66 2.92 0.43 11.90
CA LYS A 66 3.10 1.88 11.77
C LYS A 66 2.30 2.49 10.60
N ASN A 67 1.25 1.79 10.17
CA ASN A 67 0.41 2.17 9.04
C ASN A 67 -0.11 3.62 9.11
N ILE A 68 0.36 4.45 8.18
CA ILE A 68 0.03 5.88 8.09
C ILE A 68 -1.46 6.10 7.88
N VAL A 69 -2.11 5.27 7.05
CA VAL A 69 -3.56 5.37 6.77
C VAL A 69 -4.38 5.15 8.03
N ARG A 70 -4.02 4.16 8.85
CA ARG A 70 -4.71 3.92 10.13
C ARG A 70 -4.61 5.15 11.05
N HIS A 71 -3.42 5.73 11.16
CA HIS A 71 -3.18 6.87 12.04
C HIS A 71 -3.90 8.14 11.55
N THR A 72 -3.82 8.44 10.26
CA THR A 72 -4.48 9.61 9.66
C THR A 72 -6.01 9.51 9.70
N LEU A 73 -6.58 8.33 9.47
CA LEU A 73 -8.03 8.10 9.58
C LEU A 73 -8.51 7.88 11.03
N ASN A 74 -7.60 7.92 12.01
CA ASN A 74 -7.88 7.67 13.42
C ASN A 74 -8.67 6.35 13.66
N LEU A 75 -8.32 5.31 12.91
CA LEU A 75 -8.98 4.00 13.02
C LEU A 75 -8.50 3.26 14.27
N PRO A 76 -9.41 2.60 15.02
CA PRO A 76 -9.05 1.88 16.23
C PRO A 76 -8.18 0.66 15.90
N LEU A 77 -7.19 0.39 16.76
CA LEU A 77 -6.42 -0.85 16.71
C LEU A 77 -7.00 -1.83 17.73
N HIS A 78 -7.70 -2.85 17.23
CA HIS A 78 -8.11 -4.00 18.03
C HIS A 78 -7.08 -5.12 17.79
N LEU A 79 -6.25 -5.37 18.80
CA LEU A 79 -5.29 -6.50 18.83
C LEU A 79 -5.94 -7.73 19.45
#